data_AF-A0ABC8S525-F1
#
_entry.id   AF-A0ABC8S525-F1
#
_cell.length_a   1.000
_cell.length_b   1.000
_cell.length_c   1.000
_cell.angle_alpha   90.00
_cell.angle_beta   90.00
_cell.angle_gamma   90.00
#
_symmetry.space_group_name_H-M   'P 1'
#
loop_
_entity.id
_entity.type
_entity.pdbx_description
1 polymer ?
#
loop_
_entity_poly.entity_id
_entity_poly.type
_entity_poly.pdbx_seq_one_letter_code
_entity_poly.pdbx_strand_id
1 'polypeptide(L)'
;MRSVASIIGNILQCALDFKSCLIGGTWEAGHKGRLLSKLSLINIPQVLATKGTFDKNLKELYLCYLKSPRHVKLGLSHFWDYLNYNEYYSEIIGKEWGGCIFSV
;
A
#
# COMPACT_ATOMS: atom_id res chain seq x y z
N MET A 1 16.72 -9.03 -4.84
CA MET A 1 15.81 -7.96 -4.37
C MET A 1 15.15 -7.35 -5.60
N ARG A 2 13.83 -7.14 -5.61
CA ARG A 2 13.18 -6.39 -6.69
C ARG A 2 13.68 -4.95 -6.67
N SER A 3 13.82 -4.33 -7.84
CA SER A 3 14.17 -2.92 -7.91
C SER A 3 13.04 -2.09 -7.30
N VAL A 4 13.37 -0.95 -6.67
CA VAL A 4 12.39 -0.02 -6.10
C VAL A 4 11.36 0.39 -7.15
N ALA A 5 11.81 0.64 -8.39
CA ALA A 5 10.93 0.96 -9.51
C ALA A 5 9.89 -0.14 -9.80
N SER A 6 10.28 -1.42 -9.74
CA SER A 6 9.35 -2.54 -9.91
C SER A 6 8.34 -2.63 -8.76
N ILE A 7 8.77 -2.38 -7.52
CA ILE A 7 7.88 -2.37 -6.35
C ILE A 7 6.85 -1.24 -6.46
N ILE A 8 7.28 -0.03 -6.84
CA ILE A 8 6.39 1.11 -7.09
C ILE A 8 5.44 0.80 -8.24
N GLY A 9 5.93 0.21 -9.34
CA GLY A 9 5.09 -0.21 -10.46
C GLY A 9 3.98 -1.17 -10.03
N ASN A 10 4.30 -2.15 -9.17
CA ASN A 10 3.30 -3.07 -8.63
C ASN A 10 2.30 -2.38 -7.70
N ILE A 11 2.72 -1.41 -6.88
CA ILE A 11 1.82 -0.61 -6.04
C ILE A 11 0.83 0.18 -6.90
N LEU A 12 1.32 0.81 -7.98
CA LEU A 12 0.47 1.53 -8.93
C LEU A 12 -0.50 0.57 -9.65
N GLN A 13 -0.05 -0.63 -10.00
CA GLN A 13 -0.93 -1.66 -10.56
C GLN A 13 -2.02 -2.07 -9.57
N CYS A 14 -1.71 -2.23 -8.28
CA CYS A 14 -2.73 -2.50 -7.27
C CYS A 14 -3.80 -1.40 -7.21
N ALA A 15 -3.45 -0.13 -7.45
CA ALA A 15 -4.46 0.94 -7.51
C ALA A 15 -5.40 0.79 -8.71
N LEU A 16 -4.87 0.37 -9.87
CA LEU A 16 -5.68 0.07 -11.06
C LEU A 16 -6.56 -1.17 -10.83
N ASP A 17 -6.00 -2.23 -10.24
CA ASP A 17 -6.72 -3.46 -9.93
C ASP A 17 -7.83 -3.19 -8.91
N PHE A 18 -7.57 -2.37 -7.89
CA PHE A 18 -8.57 -1.96 -6.90
C PHE A 18 -9.72 -1.21 -7.56
N LYS A 19 -9.43 -0.29 -8.48
CA LYS A 19 -10.45 0.40 -9.28
C LYS A 19 -11.29 -0.60 -10.08
N SER A 20 -10.68 -1.65 -10.61
CA SER A 20 -11.40 -2.70 -11.36
C SER A 20 -12.30 -3.59 -10.50
N CYS A 21 -12.10 -3.61 -9.16
CA CYS A 21 -12.96 -4.37 -8.24
C CYS A 21 -14.37 -3.78 -8.12
N LEU A 22 -14.59 -2.57 -8.65
CA LEU A 22 -15.86 -1.87 -8.66
C LEU A 22 -16.68 -2.32 -9.87
N ILE A 23 -17.76 -3.05 -9.61
CA ILE A 23 -18.72 -3.55 -10.59
C ILE A 23 -19.62 -2.37 -11.00
N GLY A 24 -19.34 -1.80 -12.17
CA GLY A 24 -20.07 -0.65 -12.72
C GLY A 24 -19.19 0.59 -12.77
N GLY A 25 -18.77 0.97 -13.97
CA GLY A 25 -17.74 1.98 -14.26
C GLY A 25 -18.07 3.44 -13.89
N THR A 26 -18.99 3.67 -12.95
CA THR A 26 -19.57 4.98 -12.67
C THR A 26 -19.77 5.11 -11.16
N TRP A 27 -18.67 5.32 -10.41
CA TRP A 27 -18.73 5.84 -9.03
C TRP A 27 -19.01 7.35 -9.07
N GLU A 28 -20.01 7.77 -9.84
CA GLU A 28 -20.41 9.18 -9.92
C GLU A 28 -20.95 9.63 -8.57
N ALA A 29 -20.40 10.73 -8.09
CA ALA A 29 -20.71 11.35 -6.82
C ALA A 29 -22.13 11.92 -6.87
N GLY A 30 -23.11 11.24 -6.27
CA GLY A 30 -24.46 11.80 -6.25
C GLY A 30 -25.49 11.16 -5.33
N HIS A 31 -25.31 9.92 -4.85
CA HIS A 31 -26.31 9.28 -4.00
C HIS A 31 -25.72 8.76 -2.69
N LYS A 32 -25.93 9.55 -1.63
CA LYS A 32 -25.64 9.27 -0.22
C LYS A 32 -26.55 8.16 0.37
N GLY A 33 -27.53 7.68 -0.40
CA GLY A 33 -28.67 6.92 0.12
C GLY A 33 -28.55 5.39 0.20
N ARG A 34 -27.47 4.72 -0.24
CA ARG A 34 -27.47 3.25 -0.21
C ARG A 34 -26.08 2.60 -0.19
N LEU A 35 -25.36 2.75 0.93
CA LEU A 35 -24.06 2.10 1.16
C LEU A 35 -24.15 0.57 0.97
N LEU A 36 -25.24 -0.06 1.44
CA LEU A 36 -25.47 -1.50 1.34
C LEU A 36 -25.64 -1.99 -0.11
N SER A 37 -26.29 -1.23 -0.99
CA SER A 37 -26.40 -1.62 -2.40
C SER A 37 -25.16 -1.27 -3.22
N LYS A 38 -24.22 -0.50 -2.65
CA LYS A 38 -22.90 -0.29 -3.25
C LYS A 38 -21.95 -1.43 -2.91
N LEU A 39 -22.10 -2.09 -1.76
CA LEU A 39 -21.31 -3.28 -1.41
C LEU A 39 -21.58 -4.47 -2.34
N SER A 40 -22.81 -4.63 -2.83
CA SER A 40 -23.14 -5.63 -3.87
C SER A 40 -22.48 -5.36 -5.22
N LEU A 41 -21.96 -4.14 -5.42
CA LEU A 41 -21.21 -3.74 -6.61
C LEU A 41 -19.70 -3.86 -6.40
N ILE A 42 -19.24 -4.53 -5.34
CA ILE A 42 -17.81 -4.68 -5.05
C ILE A 42 -17.46 -6.16 -5.09
N ASN A 43 -16.45 -6.50 -5.89
CA ASN A 43 -15.86 -7.82 -5.88
C ASN A 43 -14.95 -7.97 -4.65
N ILE A 44 -15.52 -8.38 -3.52
CA ILE A 44 -14.81 -8.50 -2.23
C ILE A 44 -13.60 -9.45 -2.30
N PRO A 45 -13.68 -10.66 -2.90
CA PRO A 45 -12.51 -11.51 -3.07
C PRO A 45 -11.35 -10.82 -3.79
N GLN A 46 -11.64 -10.06 -4.85
CA GLN A 46 -10.63 -9.32 -5.60
C GLN A 46 -10.04 -8.17 -4.77
N VAL A 47 -10.88 -7.43 -4.01
CA VAL A 47 -10.41 -6.40 -3.08
C VAL A 47 -9.42 -6.99 -2.06
N LEU A 48 -9.75 -8.14 -1.47
CA LEU A 48 -8.88 -8.80 -0.50
C LEU A 48 -7.56 -9.27 -1.13
N ALA A 49 -7.59 -9.81 -2.34
CA ALA A 49 -6.40 -10.21 -3.08
C ALA A 49 -5.51 -9.01 -3.44
N THR A 50 -6.11 -7.91 -3.91
CA THR A 50 -5.41 -6.66 -4.20
C THR A 50 -4.79 -6.07 -2.94
N LYS A 51 -5.52 -6.06 -1.81
CA LYS A 51 -4.99 -5.65 -0.50
C LYS A 51 -3.77 -6.47 -0.11
N GLY A 52 -3.85 -7.80 -0.17
CA GLY A 52 -2.72 -8.67 0.18
C GLY A 52 -1.49 -8.40 -0.69
N THR A 53 -1.69 -8.14 -1.97
CA THR A 53 -0.60 -7.77 -2.88
C THR A 53 -0.01 -6.39 -2.57
N PHE A 54 -0.87 -5.41 -2.28
CA PHE A 54 -0.46 -4.07 -1.90
C PHE A 54 0.37 -4.08 -0.60
N ASP A 55 -0.12 -4.76 0.44
CA ASP A 55 0.56 -4.90 1.74
C ASP A 55 1.94 -5.54 1.58
N LYS A 56 2.05 -6.58 0.73
CA LYS A 56 3.34 -7.22 0.41
C LYS A 56 4.32 -6.26 -0.25
N ASN A 57 3.89 -5.49 -1.25
CA ASN A 57 4.76 -4.54 -1.93
C ASN A 57 5.19 -3.39 -1.01
N LEU A 58 4.30 -2.87 -0.15
CA LEU A 58 4.67 -1.87 0.86
C LEU A 58 5.71 -2.40 1.85
N LYS A 59 5.58 -3.64 2.30
CA LYS A 59 6.57 -4.29 3.17
C LYS A 59 7.92 -4.42 2.48
N GLU A 60 7.95 -4.86 1.23
CA GLU A 60 9.19 -4.95 0.46
C GLU A 60 9.84 -3.57 0.26
N LEU A 61 9.04 -2.53 0.01
CA LEU A 61 9.50 -1.15 -0.08
C LEU A 61 10.12 -0.67 1.24
N TYR A 62 9.50 -0.99 2.38
CA TYR A 62 10.03 -0.66 3.70
C TYR A 62 11.38 -1.33 3.96
N LEU A 63 11.54 -2.61 3.59
CA LEU A 63 12.80 -3.31 3.70
C LEU A 63 13.90 -2.69 2.82
N CYS A 64 13.54 -2.19 1.63
CA CYS A 64 14.46 -1.40 0.81
C CYS A 64 14.83 -0.08 1.49
N TYR A 65 13.87 0.59 2.12
CA TYR A 65 14.11 1.82 2.89
C TYR A 65 15.10 1.60 4.03
N LEU A 66 14.91 0.55 4.84
CA LEU A 66 15.81 0.23 5.96
C LEU A 66 17.26 -0.03 5.52
N LYS A 67 17.45 -0.52 4.30
CA LYS A 67 18.77 -0.77 3.69
C LYS A 67 19.34 0.44 2.95
N SER A 68 18.56 1.49 2.75
CA SER A 68 18.99 2.68 2.03
C SER A 68 19.90 3.54 2.92
N PRO A 69 20.97 4.14 2.36
CA PRO A 69 21.75 5.15 3.06
C PRO A 69 20.85 6.33 3.47
N ARG A 70 20.83 6.69 4.76
CA ARG A 70 19.95 7.73 5.30
C ARG A 70 20.38 9.16 4.95
N HIS A 71 21.65 9.35 4.59
CA HIS A 71 22.26 10.67 4.39
C HIS A 71 22.17 11.20 2.95
N VAL A 72 21.54 10.47 2.04
CA VAL A 72 21.39 10.91 0.63
C VAL A 72 20.10 11.72 0.49
N LYS A 73 20.22 13.02 0.19
CA LYS A 73 19.09 13.97 0.06
C LYS A 73 18.04 13.59 -0.99
N LEU A 74 18.39 12.76 -1.98
CA LEU A 74 17.53 12.34 -3.10
C LEU A 74 17.44 10.80 -3.15
N GLY A 75 17.00 10.20 -2.04
CA GLY A 75 17.00 8.76 -1.86
C GLY A 75 15.65 8.22 -1.38
N LEU A 76 15.61 6.89 -1.21
CA LEU A 76 14.43 6.17 -0.77
C LEU A 76 13.98 6.58 0.64
N SER A 77 14.88 7.14 1.47
CA SER A 77 14.54 7.72 2.78
C SER A 77 13.52 8.84 2.65
N HIS A 78 13.80 9.83 1.82
CA HIS A 78 12.90 10.97 1.62
C HIS A 78 11.56 10.55 1.00
N PHE A 79 11.57 9.57 0.10
CA PHE A 79 10.34 9.00 -0.44
C PHE A 79 9.51 8.30 0.62
N TRP A 80 10.16 7.54 1.52
CA TRP A 80 9.49 6.87 2.63
C TRP A 80 8.86 7.87 3.59
N ASP A 81 9.51 9.00 3.87
CA ASP A 81 8.97 10.05 4.74
C ASP A 81 7.64 10.61 4.22
N TYR A 82 7.46 10.71 2.90
CA TYR A 82 6.18 11.11 2.30
C TYR A 82 5.09 10.04 2.41
N LEU A 83 5.47 8.77 2.37
CA LEU A 83 4.53 7.65 2.49
C LEU A 83 4.14 7.41 3.95
N ASN A 84 5.09 7.54 4.87
CA ASN A 84 4.95 7.25 6.29
C ASN A 84 4.35 8.43 7.06
N TYR A 85 3.18 8.90 6.62
CA TYR A 85 2.45 9.98 7.28
C TYR A 85 2.17 9.62 8.74
N ASN A 86 2.64 10.46 9.67
CA ASN A 86 2.53 10.26 11.12
C ASN A 86 3.05 8.90 11.62
N GLU A 87 4.10 8.37 11.00
CA GLU A 87 4.72 7.08 11.39
C GLU A 87 3.83 5.84 11.28
N TYR A 88 2.63 5.98 10.73
CA TYR A 88 1.61 4.94 10.68
C TYR A 88 2.11 3.62 10.08
N TYR A 89 2.75 3.66 8.92
CA TYR A 89 3.17 2.44 8.24
C TYR A 89 4.35 1.77 8.94
N SER A 90 5.27 2.57 9.48
CA SER A 90 6.39 2.05 10.28
C SER A 90 5.87 1.37 11.55
N GLU A 91 4.86 1.92 12.23
CA GLU A 91 4.24 1.32 13.41
C GLU A 91 3.45 0.05 13.09
N ILE A 92 2.62 0.07 12.04
CA ILE A 92 1.82 -1.10 11.62
C ILE A 92 2.73 -2.25 11.20
N ILE A 93 3.75 -1.97 10.37
CA ILE A 93 4.71 -2.99 9.94
C ILE A 93 5.56 -3.45 11.15
N GLY A 94 5.97 -2.53 12.02
CA GLY A 94 6.70 -2.83 13.24
C GLY A 94 5.91 -3.69 14.23
N LYS A 95 4.61 -3.47 14.39
CA LYS A 95 3.73 -4.30 15.25
C LYS A 95 3.50 -5.69 14.66
N GLU A 96 3.29 -5.79 13.36
CA GLU A 96 3.13 -7.09 12.69
C GLU A 96 4.43 -7.92 12.70
N TRP A 97 5.61 -7.28 12.81
CA TRP A 97 6.93 -7.93 12.66
C TRP A 97 7.87 -7.75 13.85
N GLY A 98 7.37 -7.26 15.00
CA GLY A 98 8.12 -6.90 16.21
C GLY A 98 8.88 -8.04 16.90
N GLY A 99 9.02 -9.20 16.25
CA GLY A 99 9.95 -10.26 16.64
C GLY A 99 11.33 -10.16 15.97
N CYS A 100 11.56 -9.26 15.02
CA CYS A 100 12.86 -9.11 14.37
C CYS A 100 13.22 -7.65 14.11
N ILE A 101 14.33 -7.21 14.70
CA ILE A 101 15.07 -5.95 14.47
C ILE A 101 14.40 -4.79 15.25
N PHE A 102 14.84 -4.40 16.45
CA PHE A 102 16.16 -3.91 16.82
C PHE A 102 16.53 -4.22 18.29
N SER A 103 17.61 -4.98 18.49
CA SER A 103 18.54 -4.76 19.60
C SER A 103 19.93 -4.62 18.96
N VAL A 104 20.34 -3.38 18.71
CA VAL A 104 21.76 -2.94 18.69
C VAL A 104 21.77 -1.51 19.22
#